data_AF-A0A2G2V3Y5-F1
#
_entry.id   AF-A0A2G2V3Y5-F1
#
_cell.length_a   1.000
_cell.length_b   1.000
_cell.length_c   1.000
_cell.angle_alpha   90.00
_cell.angle_beta   90.00
_cell.angle_gamma   90.00
#
_symmetry.space_group_name_H-M   'P 1'
#
loop_
_entity.id
_entity.type
_entity.pdbx_description
1 polymer ?
#
loop_
_entity_poly.entity_id
_entity_poly.type
_entity_poly.pdbx_seq_one_letter_code
_entity_poly.pdbx_strand_id
1 'polypeptide(L)'
;MKIKVDSKDGAALTLRRLVEEEARDLSGEAFARFMDHLYELITTFLDSNEVSENMGALRAIDELIDVTINENASKVAKFSKYMSAAFETKRDPEISVLASKVLGHLDRSGGAMTVDEVERQVKVALEWLRGERIEYRHFAAVLILKEMAENASTVFNIYVSKFVNSIWVALRDPTLVVREKPIEALRACLRVIEKCETGWSVQWQVEEKKSSSP
;
A
#
# COMPACT_ATOMS: atom_id res chain seq x y z
N MET A 1 32.38 5.34 -5.20
CA MET A 1 31.06 4.90 -4.71
C MET A 1 30.63 5.87 -3.62
N LYS A 2 29.90 6.93 -3.97
CA LYS A 2 29.35 7.89 -3.01
C LYS A 2 27.99 7.35 -2.58
N ILE A 3 27.91 6.80 -1.37
CA ILE A 3 26.61 6.55 -0.75
C ILE A 3 26.08 7.93 -0.38
N LYS A 4 25.22 8.47 -1.23
CA LYS A 4 24.38 9.60 -0.89
C LYS A 4 23.25 9.02 -0.05
N VAL A 5 23.52 8.76 1.23
CA VAL A 5 22.43 8.60 2.20
C VAL A 5 21.75 9.95 2.18
N ASP A 6 20.58 10.02 1.56
CA ASP A 6 19.81 11.25 1.54
C ASP A 6 19.56 11.63 3.00
N SER A 7 19.82 12.87 3.39
CA SER A 7 19.82 13.29 4.81
C SER A 7 18.50 12.96 5.54
N LYS A 8 17.44 12.70 4.79
CA LYS A 8 16.09 12.33 5.24
C LYS A 8 15.96 10.84 5.55
N ASP A 9 16.67 9.97 4.83
CA ASP A 9 16.67 8.52 5.09
C ASP A 9 17.49 8.22 6.36
N GLY A 10 18.54 8.99 6.61
CA GLY A 10 19.31 8.89 7.86
C GLY A 10 18.49 9.21 9.12
N ALA A 11 17.53 10.14 9.04
CA ALA A 11 16.66 10.48 10.16
C ALA A 11 15.68 9.35 10.49
N ALA A 12 15.05 8.73 9.49
CA ALA A 12 14.14 7.60 9.68
C ALA A 12 14.87 6.37 10.27
N LEU A 13 16.09 6.09 9.80
CA LEU A 13 16.94 5.03 10.37
C LEU A 13 17.35 5.33 11.82
N THR A 14 17.61 6.60 12.15
CA THR A 14 17.92 7.02 13.52
C THR A 14 16.71 6.80 14.43
N LEU A 15 15.51 7.13 13.94
CA LEU A 15 14.26 6.87 14.66
C LEU A 15 14.07 5.37 14.90
N ARG A 16 14.27 4.53 13.87
CA ARG A 16 14.21 3.07 14.02
C ARG A 16 15.10 2.58 15.15
N ARG A 17 16.37 3.00 15.15
CA ARG A 17 17.33 2.62 16.21
C ARG A 17 16.86 3.07 17.58
N LEU A 18 16.34 4.29 17.69
CA LEU A 18 15.78 4.81 18.95
C LEU A 18 14.63 3.93 19.44
N VAL A 19 13.67 3.58 18.58
CA VAL A 19 12.55 2.71 18.99
C VAL A 19 13.04 1.34 19.43
N GLU A 20 14.04 0.77 18.75
CA GLU A 20 14.66 -0.52 19.14
C GLU A 20 15.47 -0.45 20.45
N GLU A 21 16.05 0.70 20.78
CA GLU A 21 16.71 0.98 22.06
C GLU A 21 15.68 1.11 23.18
N GLU A 22 14.69 1.98 23.03
CA GLU A 22 13.63 2.21 24.02
C GLU A 22 12.79 0.96 24.27
N ALA A 23 12.58 0.11 23.25
CA ALA A 23 11.88 -1.17 23.41
C ALA A 23 12.63 -2.17 24.31
N ARG A 24 13.96 -2.04 24.41
CA ARG A 24 14.81 -2.89 25.28
C ARG A 24 14.95 -2.30 26.68
N ASP A 25 14.98 -0.98 26.78
CA ASP A 25 15.39 -0.30 28.01
C ASP A 25 14.19 0.15 28.87
N LEU A 26 13.03 0.41 28.27
CA LEU A 26 11.83 0.85 28.98
C LEU A 26 10.99 -0.31 29.49
N SER A 27 10.26 -0.06 30.59
CA SER A 27 9.16 -0.93 30.99
C SER A 27 8.02 -0.88 29.97
N GLY A 28 7.18 -1.92 29.89
CA GLY A 28 6.10 -1.99 28.90
C GLY A 28 5.15 -0.78 28.94
N GLU A 29 4.85 -0.24 30.13
CA GLU A 29 3.99 0.93 30.29
C GLU A 29 4.66 2.24 29.87
N ALA A 30 5.97 2.38 30.12
CA ALA A 30 6.74 3.55 29.66
C ALA A 30 6.92 3.51 28.14
N PHE A 31 7.20 2.33 27.58
CA PHE A 31 7.32 2.13 26.14
C PHE A 31 5.99 2.40 25.41
N ALA A 32 4.87 1.96 25.97
CA ALA A 32 3.54 2.24 25.41
C ALA A 32 3.29 3.75 25.28
N ARG A 33 3.57 4.53 26.34
CA ARG A 33 3.45 6.01 26.29
C ARG A 33 4.36 6.65 25.25
N PHE A 34 5.60 6.17 25.15
CA PHE A 34 6.54 6.63 24.13
C PHE A 34 6.00 6.37 22.72
N MET A 35 5.50 5.17 22.46
CA MET A 35 4.91 4.81 21.17
C MET A 35 3.65 5.61 20.86
N ASP A 36 2.79 5.86 21.85
CA ASP A 36 1.60 6.69 21.66
C ASP A 36 1.97 8.12 21.23
N HIS A 37 2.96 8.73 21.90
CA HIS A 37 3.47 10.03 21.48
C HIS A 37 4.06 10.01 20.06
N LEU A 38 4.79 8.96 19.71
CA LEU A 38 5.31 8.78 18.35
C LEU A 38 4.19 8.69 17.31
N TYR A 39 3.13 7.93 17.59
CA TYR A 39 1.97 7.82 16.71
C TYR A 39 1.21 9.14 16.56
N GLU A 40 1.10 9.95 17.61
CA GLU A 40 0.52 11.31 17.56
C GLU A 40 1.32 12.23 16.64
N LEU A 41 2.65 12.20 16.73
CA LEU A 41 3.53 12.98 15.85
C LEU A 41 3.40 12.54 14.40
N ILE A 42 3.41 11.23 14.13
CA ILE A 42 3.20 10.68 12.78
C ILE A 42 1.85 11.13 12.23
N THR A 43 0.79 11.07 13.03
CA THR A 43 -0.56 11.49 12.61
C THR A 43 -0.58 12.99 12.29
N THR A 44 0.03 13.82 13.14
CA THR A 44 0.15 15.27 12.91
C THR A 44 0.86 15.58 11.59
N PHE A 45 1.98 14.91 11.33
CA PHE A 45 2.73 15.10 10.09
C PHE A 45 2.05 14.51 8.86
N LEU A 46 1.24 13.45 9.00
CA LEU A 46 0.39 12.97 7.92
C LEU A 46 -0.77 13.91 7.65
N ASP A 47 -1.35 14.58 8.64
CA ASP A 47 -2.49 15.48 8.43
C ASP A 47 -2.07 16.84 7.88
N SER A 48 -0.82 17.25 8.09
CA SER A 48 -0.26 18.49 7.55
C SER A 48 -0.40 18.62 6.03
N ASN A 49 -0.52 19.87 5.55
CA ASN A 49 -0.52 20.20 4.12
C ASN A 49 0.88 20.26 3.52
N GLU A 50 1.93 20.17 4.34
CA GLU A 50 3.31 20.19 3.90
C GLU A 50 3.73 18.81 3.36
N VAL A 51 4.00 18.75 2.05
CA VAL A 51 4.46 17.52 1.37
C VAL A 51 5.71 16.96 2.05
N SER A 52 6.62 17.83 2.50
CA SER A 52 7.86 17.39 3.16
C SER A 52 7.62 16.66 4.49
N GLU A 53 6.62 17.08 5.27
CA GLU A 53 6.24 16.44 6.54
C GLU A 53 5.54 15.12 6.27
N ASN A 54 4.61 15.07 5.31
CA ASN A 54 3.96 13.82 4.90
C ASN A 54 5.00 12.79 4.44
N MET A 55 5.96 13.21 3.60
CA MET A 55 7.03 12.35 3.10
C MET A 55 7.99 11.90 4.21
N GLY A 56 8.19 12.72 5.26
CA GLY A 56 8.95 12.35 6.45
C GLY A 56 8.22 11.28 7.28
N ALA A 57 6.93 11.48 7.52
CA ALA A 57 6.09 10.53 8.25
C ALA A 57 6.01 9.17 7.54
N LEU A 58 5.85 9.15 6.21
CA LEU A 58 5.81 7.92 5.44
C LEU A 58 7.13 7.13 5.51
N ARG A 59 8.30 7.80 5.44
CA ARG A 59 9.60 7.14 5.64
C ARG A 59 9.77 6.59 7.06
N ALA A 60 9.31 7.34 8.05
CA ALA A 60 9.32 6.88 9.44
C ALA A 60 8.46 5.62 9.59
N ILE A 61 7.25 5.60 9.03
CA ILE A 61 6.40 4.40 9.03
C ILE A 61 7.11 3.24 8.34
N ASP A 62 7.72 3.45 7.17
CA ASP A 62 8.43 2.41 6.41
C ASP A 62 9.51 1.71 7.26
N GLU A 63 10.32 2.47 7.97
CA GLU A 63 11.35 1.93 8.86
C GLU A 63 10.77 1.25 10.10
N LEU A 64 9.64 1.75 10.62
CA LEU A 64 8.98 1.18 11.80
C LEU A 64 8.23 -0.13 11.48
N ILE A 65 7.96 -0.45 10.22
CA ILE A 65 7.35 -1.73 9.82
C ILE A 65 8.20 -2.89 10.33
N ASP A 66 9.51 -2.83 10.11
CA ASP A 66 10.48 -3.88 10.46
C ASP A 66 10.73 -4.02 11.97
N VAL A 67 10.38 -3.01 12.78
CA VAL A 67 10.65 -3.02 14.22
C VAL A 67 9.70 -3.96 14.93
N THR A 68 10.18 -5.09 15.41
CA THR A 68 9.32 -6.05 16.13
C THR A 68 9.06 -5.57 17.56
N ILE A 69 7.78 -5.34 17.89
CA ILE A 69 7.32 -4.95 19.24
C ILE A 69 6.22 -5.89 19.73
N ASN A 70 5.96 -5.93 21.04
CA ASN A 70 4.95 -6.81 21.64
C ASN A 70 3.55 -6.63 21.05
N GLU A 71 3.17 -5.40 20.66
CA GLU A 71 1.86 -5.07 20.09
C GLU A 71 1.87 -4.95 18.56
N ASN A 72 2.59 -5.84 17.87
CA ASN A 72 2.80 -5.73 16.41
C ASN A 72 1.49 -5.67 15.61
N ALA A 73 0.45 -6.41 16.00
CA ALA A 73 -0.85 -6.39 15.32
C ALA A 73 -1.54 -5.01 15.38
N SER A 74 -1.46 -4.34 16.53
CA SER A 74 -2.01 -2.98 16.71
C SER A 74 -1.27 -1.97 15.86
N LYS A 75 0.08 -2.06 15.84
CA LYS A 75 0.94 -1.23 14.99
C LYS A 75 0.58 -1.36 13.52
N VAL A 76 0.44 -2.60 13.02
CA VAL A 76 0.09 -2.83 11.62
C VAL A 76 -1.29 -2.29 11.27
N ALA A 77 -2.28 -2.50 12.15
CA ALA A 77 -3.61 -1.94 11.95
C ALA A 77 -3.59 -0.40 11.89
N LYS A 78 -2.77 0.27 12.72
CA LYS A 78 -2.55 1.73 12.63
C LYS A 78 -1.92 2.13 11.31
N PHE A 79 -0.85 1.45 10.90
CA PHE A 79 -0.14 1.76 9.64
C PHE A 79 -1.02 1.58 8.40
N SER A 80 -1.85 0.53 8.36
CA SER A 80 -2.80 0.36 7.24
C SER A 80 -3.82 1.49 7.18
N LYS A 81 -4.33 1.93 8.34
CA LYS A 81 -5.23 3.10 8.41
C LYS A 81 -4.55 4.38 7.94
N TYR A 82 -3.28 4.59 8.30
CA TYR A 82 -2.50 5.73 7.82
C TYR A 82 -2.33 5.71 6.29
N MET A 83 -2.05 4.55 5.70
CA MET A 83 -1.96 4.44 4.24
C MET A 83 -3.30 4.78 3.57
N SER A 84 -4.42 4.25 4.07
CA SER A 84 -5.74 4.62 3.53
C SER A 84 -6.04 6.10 3.64
N ALA A 85 -5.79 6.70 4.80
CA ALA A 85 -5.96 8.14 4.99
C ALA A 85 -5.08 8.96 4.02
N ALA A 86 -3.84 8.54 3.80
CA ALA A 86 -2.94 9.19 2.85
C ALA A 86 -3.50 9.15 1.42
N PHE A 87 -3.99 8.00 0.94
CA PHE A 87 -4.57 7.88 -0.40
C PHE A 87 -5.90 8.64 -0.56
N GLU A 88 -6.68 8.75 0.51
CA GLU A 88 -7.99 9.43 0.47
C GLU A 88 -7.86 10.96 0.51
N THR A 89 -6.86 11.47 1.22
CA THR A 89 -6.76 12.91 1.55
C THR A 89 -5.66 13.63 0.79
N LYS A 90 -4.57 12.94 0.41
CA LYS A 90 -3.41 13.57 -0.22
C LYS A 90 -3.54 13.50 -1.74
N ARG A 91 -3.30 14.65 -2.37
CA ARG A 91 -3.41 14.84 -3.82
C ARG A 91 -2.06 14.83 -4.51
N ASP A 92 -0.99 14.99 -3.75
CA ASP A 92 0.36 15.01 -4.29
C ASP A 92 0.77 13.59 -4.77
N PRO A 93 1.20 13.44 -6.04
CA PRO A 93 1.59 12.15 -6.58
C PRO A 93 2.81 11.52 -5.89
N GLU A 94 3.76 12.32 -5.38
CA GLU A 94 4.95 11.79 -4.70
C GLU A 94 4.57 11.09 -3.40
N ILE A 95 3.63 11.68 -2.65
CA ILE A 95 3.06 11.09 -1.44
C ILE A 95 2.40 9.76 -1.78
N SER A 96 1.58 9.72 -2.85
CA SER A 96 0.89 8.51 -3.28
C SER A 96 1.86 7.38 -3.67
N VAL A 97 2.95 7.71 -4.37
CA VAL A 97 3.99 6.75 -4.75
C VAL A 97 4.75 6.22 -3.54
N LEU A 98 5.07 7.06 -2.57
CA LEU A 98 5.75 6.59 -1.36
C LEU A 98 4.80 5.75 -0.50
N ALA A 99 3.57 6.22 -0.28
CA ALA A 99 2.56 5.49 0.47
C ALA A 99 2.27 4.10 -0.13
N SER A 100 2.28 3.96 -1.46
CA SER A 100 2.09 2.65 -2.08
C SER A 100 3.25 1.69 -1.78
N LYS A 101 4.49 2.18 -1.80
CA LYS A 101 5.66 1.37 -1.44
C LYS A 101 5.59 0.91 0.02
N VAL A 102 5.23 1.82 0.92
CA VAL A 102 5.04 1.51 2.34
C VAL A 102 3.93 0.48 2.54
N LEU A 103 2.80 0.63 1.83
CA LEU A 103 1.72 -0.34 1.85
C LEU A 103 2.17 -1.73 1.34
N GLY A 104 2.91 -1.78 0.24
CA GLY A 104 3.46 -3.03 -0.29
C GLY A 104 4.48 -3.68 0.65
N HIS A 105 5.29 -2.87 1.33
CA HIS A 105 6.21 -3.35 2.36
C HIS A 105 5.46 -3.94 3.55
N LEU A 106 4.43 -3.25 4.04
CA LEU A 106 3.58 -3.69 5.15
C LEU A 106 2.93 -5.05 4.87
N ASP A 107 2.51 -5.28 3.63
CA ASP A 107 1.92 -6.55 3.21
C ASP A 107 2.96 -7.68 3.13
N ARG A 108 4.17 -7.37 2.63
CA ARG A 108 5.27 -8.32 2.48
C ARG A 108 5.90 -8.75 3.80
N SER A 109 5.95 -7.86 4.81
CA SER A 109 6.68 -8.04 6.07
C SER A 109 6.06 -9.09 7.02
N GLY A 110 5.53 -10.18 6.48
CA GLY A 110 5.17 -11.40 7.22
C GLY A 110 3.68 -11.65 7.44
N GLY A 111 2.79 -11.22 6.52
CA GLY A 111 1.34 -11.32 6.75
C GLY A 111 0.87 -10.38 7.86
N ALA A 112 1.60 -9.29 8.05
CA ALA A 112 1.31 -8.25 9.02
C ALA A 112 -0.09 -7.66 8.79
N MET A 113 -0.50 -7.49 7.53
CA MET A 113 -1.87 -7.15 7.16
C MET A 113 -2.77 -8.39 7.17
N THR A 114 -4.00 -8.22 7.69
CA THR A 114 -5.02 -9.27 7.61
C THR A 114 -5.56 -9.41 6.19
N VAL A 115 -6.05 -10.59 5.84
CA VAL A 115 -6.71 -10.86 4.54
C VAL A 115 -7.87 -9.87 4.31
N ASP A 116 -8.66 -9.59 5.35
CA ASP A 116 -9.78 -8.65 5.28
C ASP A 116 -9.33 -7.23 4.91
N GLU A 117 -8.18 -6.80 5.43
CA GLU A 117 -7.66 -5.47 5.16
C GLU A 117 -7.13 -5.36 3.73
N VAL A 118 -6.40 -6.38 3.24
CA VAL A 118 -5.99 -6.46 1.83
C VAL A 118 -7.22 -6.42 0.92
N GLU A 119 -8.24 -7.24 1.22
CA GLU A 119 -9.49 -7.28 0.47
C GLU A 119 -10.20 -5.92 0.46
N ARG A 120 -10.21 -5.21 1.60
CA ARG A 120 -10.75 -3.86 1.69
C ARG A 120 -10.02 -2.88 0.78
N GLN A 121 -8.67 -2.86 0.80
CA GLN A 121 -7.86 -1.98 -0.06
C GLN A 121 -8.13 -2.25 -1.55
N VAL A 122 -8.18 -3.53 -1.95
CA VAL A 122 -8.48 -3.93 -3.34
C VAL A 122 -9.86 -3.46 -3.76
N LYS A 123 -10.90 -3.67 -2.93
CA LYS A 123 -12.27 -3.24 -3.23
C LYS A 123 -12.37 -1.73 -3.40
N VAL A 124 -11.82 -0.96 -2.46
CA VAL A 124 -11.81 0.51 -2.53
C VAL A 124 -11.12 1.01 -3.79
N ALA A 125 -9.95 0.45 -4.13
CA ALA A 125 -9.23 0.83 -5.33
C ALA A 125 -10.01 0.50 -6.62
N LEU A 126 -10.66 -0.68 -6.69
CA LEU A 126 -11.52 -1.04 -7.82
C LEU A 126 -12.74 -0.11 -7.94
N GLU A 127 -13.32 0.32 -6.83
CA GLU A 127 -14.42 1.29 -6.82
C GLU A 127 -13.97 2.65 -7.36
N TRP A 128 -12.79 3.14 -6.97
CA TRP A 128 -12.23 4.38 -7.50
C TRP A 128 -11.97 4.33 -9.00
N LEU A 129 -11.59 3.18 -9.57
CA LEU A 129 -11.42 3.02 -11.02
C LEU A 129 -12.74 2.90 -11.79
N ARG A 130 -13.83 2.50 -11.14
CA ARG A 130 -15.15 2.31 -11.77
C ARG A 130 -16.06 3.52 -11.64
N GLY A 131 -15.88 4.29 -10.56
CA GLY A 131 -16.70 5.44 -10.24
C GLY A 131 -16.37 6.68 -11.07
N GLU A 132 -16.78 7.85 -10.54
CA GLU A 132 -16.46 9.13 -11.16
C GLU A 132 -14.94 9.35 -11.27
N ARG A 133 -14.51 9.90 -12.40
CA ARG A 133 -13.10 10.11 -12.68
C ARG A 133 -12.53 11.26 -11.84
N ILE A 134 -11.90 10.88 -10.74
CA ILE A 134 -11.10 11.74 -9.89
C ILE A 134 -9.62 11.35 -10.05
N GLU A 135 -8.80 12.25 -10.62
CA GLU A 135 -7.43 11.95 -11.08
C GLU A 135 -6.53 11.36 -9.99
N TYR A 136 -6.42 12.00 -8.83
CA TYR A 136 -5.57 11.52 -7.74
C TYR A 136 -6.03 10.15 -7.20
N ARG A 137 -7.35 9.90 -7.16
CA ARG A 137 -7.91 8.60 -6.74
C ARG A 137 -7.64 7.50 -7.76
N HIS A 138 -7.74 7.81 -9.05
CA HIS A 138 -7.38 6.87 -10.11
C HIS A 138 -5.90 6.51 -10.03
N PHE A 139 -5.04 7.50 -9.84
CA PHE A 139 -3.60 7.27 -9.67
C PHE A 139 -3.31 6.41 -8.43
N ALA A 140 -3.87 6.75 -7.27
CA ALA A 140 -3.75 5.97 -6.04
C ALA A 140 -4.28 4.53 -6.21
N ALA A 141 -5.44 4.36 -6.85
CA ALA A 141 -6.03 3.04 -7.08
C ALA A 141 -5.11 2.13 -7.89
N VAL A 142 -4.51 2.65 -8.96
CA VAL A 142 -3.55 1.89 -9.78
C VAL A 142 -2.35 1.46 -8.95
N LEU A 143 -1.81 2.34 -8.11
CA LEU A 143 -0.67 2.04 -7.24
C LEU A 143 -1.04 0.99 -6.18
N ILE A 144 -2.18 1.13 -5.52
CA ILE A 144 -2.67 0.14 -4.54
C ILE A 144 -2.81 -1.24 -5.22
N LEU A 145 -3.50 -1.32 -6.35
CA LEU A 145 -3.74 -2.59 -7.05
C LEU A 145 -2.45 -3.24 -7.53
N LYS A 146 -1.47 -2.44 -7.97
CA LYS A 146 -0.13 -2.94 -8.29
C LYS A 146 0.50 -3.60 -7.05
N GLU A 147 0.55 -2.90 -5.93
CA GLU A 147 1.22 -3.39 -4.72
C GLU A 147 0.51 -4.61 -4.12
N MET A 148 -0.83 -4.66 -4.17
CA MET A 148 -1.60 -5.84 -3.76
C MET A 148 -1.36 -7.04 -4.70
N ALA A 149 -1.21 -6.81 -6.00
CA ALA A 149 -0.88 -7.88 -6.94
C ALA A 149 0.55 -8.43 -6.73
N GLU A 150 1.51 -7.56 -6.40
CA GLU A 150 2.91 -7.95 -6.19
C GLU A 150 3.14 -8.64 -4.84
N ASN A 151 2.50 -8.17 -3.77
CA ASN A 151 2.79 -8.60 -2.40
C ASN A 151 1.71 -9.55 -1.81
N ALA A 152 0.43 -9.39 -2.19
CA ALA A 152 -0.70 -10.20 -1.71
C ALA A 152 -1.35 -11.06 -2.81
N SER A 153 -0.52 -11.70 -3.65
CA SER A 153 -1.00 -12.40 -4.86
C SER A 153 -2.12 -13.41 -4.60
N THR A 154 -2.09 -14.13 -3.48
CA THR A 154 -3.11 -15.14 -3.13
C THR A 154 -4.49 -14.52 -2.92
N VAL A 155 -4.57 -13.41 -2.18
CA VAL A 155 -5.83 -12.68 -1.94
C VAL A 155 -6.26 -11.94 -3.20
N PHE A 156 -5.31 -11.30 -3.88
CA PHE A 156 -5.55 -10.55 -5.11
C PHE A 156 -6.08 -11.43 -6.24
N ASN A 157 -5.71 -12.71 -6.28
CA ASN A 157 -6.09 -13.65 -7.34
C ASN A 157 -7.62 -13.69 -7.60
N ILE A 158 -8.44 -13.57 -6.55
CA ILE A 158 -9.90 -13.58 -6.64
C ILE A 158 -10.44 -12.34 -7.40
N TYR A 159 -9.65 -11.26 -7.46
CA TYR A 159 -10.04 -9.96 -8.01
C TYR A 159 -9.50 -9.69 -9.42
N VAL A 160 -8.65 -10.55 -9.97
CA VAL A 160 -7.98 -10.29 -11.25
C VAL A 160 -8.96 -10.06 -12.40
N SER A 161 -10.07 -10.83 -12.53
CA SER A 161 -11.09 -10.55 -13.57
C SER A 161 -11.69 -9.15 -13.42
N LYS A 162 -11.96 -8.73 -12.18
CA LYS A 162 -12.47 -7.38 -11.88
C LYS A 162 -11.43 -6.31 -12.18
N PHE A 163 -10.17 -6.57 -11.87
CA PHE A 163 -9.04 -5.68 -12.13
C PHE A 163 -8.81 -5.47 -13.64
N VAL A 164 -8.74 -6.55 -14.43
CA VAL A 164 -8.50 -6.47 -15.89
C VAL A 164 -9.58 -5.64 -16.58
N ASN A 165 -10.85 -5.79 -16.15
CA ASN A 165 -11.95 -4.98 -16.68
C ASN A 165 -11.85 -3.50 -16.30
N SER A 166 -11.33 -3.17 -15.11
CA SER A 166 -11.23 -1.80 -14.61
C SER A 166 -9.96 -1.08 -15.09
N ILE A 167 -8.83 -1.77 -15.23
CA ILE A 167 -7.54 -1.16 -15.58
C ILE A 167 -7.51 -0.64 -17.03
N TRP A 168 -8.36 -1.15 -17.92
CA TRP A 168 -8.45 -0.65 -19.30
C TRP A 168 -8.84 0.81 -19.38
N VAL A 169 -9.62 1.31 -18.42
CA VAL A 169 -9.97 2.74 -18.35
C VAL A 169 -8.73 3.57 -18.06
N ALA A 170 -7.90 3.15 -17.10
CA ALA A 170 -6.66 3.84 -16.75
C ALA A 170 -5.61 3.81 -17.87
N LEU A 171 -5.53 2.73 -18.65
CA LEU A 171 -4.57 2.59 -19.76
C LEU A 171 -4.89 3.50 -20.97
N ARG A 172 -6.14 3.91 -21.13
CA ARG A 172 -6.57 4.83 -22.20
C ARG A 172 -6.36 6.30 -21.85
N ASP A 173 -5.91 6.61 -20.64
CA ASP A 173 -5.64 7.98 -20.20
C ASP A 173 -4.54 8.63 -21.06
N PRO A 174 -4.74 9.84 -21.64
CA PRO A 174 -3.74 10.51 -22.47
C PRO A 174 -2.49 10.98 -21.70
N THR A 175 -2.51 10.99 -20.37
CA THR A 175 -1.42 11.53 -19.54
C THR A 175 -0.27 10.53 -19.43
N LEU A 176 0.85 10.79 -20.12
CA LEU A 176 1.99 9.85 -20.24
C LEU A 176 2.50 9.31 -18.90
N VAL A 177 2.61 10.17 -17.88
CA VAL A 177 3.07 9.80 -16.51
C VAL A 177 2.10 8.83 -15.83
N VAL A 178 0.80 8.95 -16.13
CA VAL A 178 -0.23 8.05 -15.62
C VAL A 178 -0.25 6.74 -16.39
N ARG A 179 0.35 6.60 -17.59
CA ARG A 179 0.34 5.34 -18.34
C ARG A 179 1.33 4.30 -17.85
N GLU A 180 2.47 4.71 -17.32
CA GLU A 180 3.49 3.77 -16.86
C GLU A 180 3.00 2.92 -15.68
N LYS A 181 2.27 3.52 -14.73
CA LYS A 181 1.80 2.83 -13.52
C LYS A 181 0.74 1.74 -13.78
N PRO A 182 -0.28 1.94 -14.63
CA PRO A 182 -1.20 0.90 -15.05
C PRO A 182 -0.51 -0.23 -15.79
N ILE A 183 0.54 0.04 -16.57
CA ILE A 183 1.34 -1.01 -17.21
C ILE A 183 2.12 -1.81 -16.16
N GLU A 184 2.74 -1.15 -15.18
CA GLU A 184 3.37 -1.84 -14.04
C GLU A 184 2.35 -2.71 -13.27
N ALA A 185 1.15 -2.19 -13.02
CA ALA A 185 0.06 -2.91 -12.35
C ALA A 185 -0.42 -4.12 -13.16
N LEU A 186 -0.61 -3.95 -14.48
CA LEU A 186 -1.00 -5.04 -15.37
C LEU A 186 0.07 -6.12 -15.41
N ARG A 187 1.36 -5.73 -15.49
CA ARG A 187 2.48 -6.67 -15.43
C ARG A 187 2.49 -7.45 -14.11
N ALA A 188 2.26 -6.79 -12.98
CA ALA A 188 2.13 -7.47 -11.69
C ALA A 188 0.98 -8.49 -11.69
N CYS A 189 -0.17 -8.09 -12.20
CA CYS A 189 -1.34 -8.97 -12.34
C CYS A 189 -1.07 -10.18 -13.25
N LEU A 190 -0.41 -10.00 -14.39
CA LEU A 190 -0.04 -11.12 -15.28
C LEU A 190 0.87 -12.15 -14.58
N ARG A 191 1.78 -11.70 -13.70
CA ARG A 191 2.61 -12.61 -12.88
C ARG A 191 1.78 -13.39 -11.86
N VAL A 192 0.68 -12.82 -11.36
CA VAL A 192 -0.26 -13.56 -10.50
C VAL A 192 -0.94 -14.67 -11.30
N ILE A 193 -1.40 -14.36 -12.52
CA ILE A 193 -2.04 -15.35 -13.41
C ILE A 193 -1.07 -16.49 -13.74
N GLU A 194 0.15 -16.16 -14.14
CA GLU A 194 1.22 -17.13 -14.46
C GLU A 194 1.48 -18.09 -13.30
N LYS A 195 1.50 -17.60 -12.05
CA LYS A 195 1.73 -18.43 -10.86
C LYS A 195 0.53 -19.32 -10.49
N CYS A 196 -0.67 -18.94 -10.90
CA CYS A 196 -1.93 -19.56 -10.47
C CYS A 196 -2.62 -20.40 -11.56
N GLU A 197 -1.90 -20.80 -12.62
CA GLU A 197 -2.41 -21.49 -13.83
C GLU A 197 -3.39 -22.65 -13.59
N THR A 198 -3.37 -23.31 -12.42
CA THR A 198 -4.30 -24.39 -12.07
C THR A 198 -5.72 -23.95 -11.71
N GLY A 199 -5.95 -22.69 -11.31
CA GLY A 199 -7.28 -22.17 -10.93
C GLY A 199 -8.00 -21.38 -12.04
N TRP A 200 -7.24 -20.70 -12.89
CA TRP A 200 -7.73 -19.75 -13.89
C TRP A 200 -8.49 -20.39 -15.05
N SER A 201 -8.03 -21.54 -15.53
CA SER A 201 -8.68 -22.26 -16.64
C SER A 201 -10.15 -22.62 -16.34
N VAL A 202 -10.49 -22.83 -15.08
CA VAL A 202 -11.86 -23.19 -14.66
C VAL A 202 -12.77 -21.96 -14.56
N GLN A 203 -12.26 -20.83 -14.04
CA GLN A 203 -13.07 -19.63 -13.84
C GLN A 203 -13.47 -18.95 -15.16
N TRP A 204 -12.56 -18.89 -16.14
CA TRP A 204 -12.88 -18.38 -17.48
C TRP A 204 -13.93 -19.24 -18.20
N GLN A 205 -13.82 -20.58 -18.12
CA GLN A 205 -14.83 -21.47 -18.68
C GLN A 205 -16.21 -21.29 -18.03
N VAL A 206 -16.26 -20.89 -16.76
CA VAL A 206 -17.52 -20.60 -16.07
C VAL A 206 -18.08 -19.23 -16.45
N GLU A 207 -17.22 -18.20 -16.58
CA GLU A 207 -17.64 -16.86 -17.02
C GLU A 207 -18.08 -16.85 -18.49
N GLU A 208 -17.38 -17.55 -19.37
CA GLU A 208 -17.72 -17.71 -20.79
C GLU A 208 -19.04 -18.50 -20.98
N LYS A 209 -19.32 -19.48 -20.11
CA LYS A 209 -20.62 -20.17 -20.07
C LYS A 209 -21.75 -19.26 -19.57
N LYS A 210 -21.49 -18.36 -18.62
CA LYS A 210 -22.48 -17.38 -18.13
C LYS A 210 -22.81 -16.30 -19.15
N SER A 211 -21.85 -15.87 -19.98
CA SER A 211 -22.10 -14.92 -21.08
C SER A 211 -22.73 -15.57 -22.33
N SER A 212 -22.68 -16.90 -22.44
CA SER A 212 -23.22 -17.67 -23.57
C SER A 212 -24.55 -18.38 -23.26
N SER A 213 -25.12 -18.12 -22.09
CA SER A 213 -26.46 -18.59 -21.74
C SER A 213 -27.48 -17.49 -22.12
N PRO A 214 -28.47 -17.80 -22.99
CA PRO A 214 -29.44 -16.82 -23.50
C PRO A 214 -30.37 -16.24 -22.42
#